data_AF-A0A1G8DCZ2-F1
#
_entry.id   AF-A0A1G8DCZ2-F1
#
_cell.length_a   1.000
_cell.length_b   1.000
_cell.length_c   1.000
_cell.angle_alpha   90.00
_cell.angle_beta   90.00
_cell.angle_gamma   90.00
#
_symmetry.space_group_name_H-M   'P 1'
#
loop_
_entity.id
_entity.type
_entity.pdbx_description
1 polymer ?
#
loop_
_entity_poly.entity_id
_entity_poly.type
_entity_poly.pdbx_seq_one_letter_code
_entity_poly.pdbx_strand_id
1 'polypeptide(L)'
;MSHLNTRTLASVLALSALLLAGCSSPSPAATKPGAANEPPAANTPSPQPENESPAAQEPAAKSLTTIAERVGVTGFAESSEMAPGASAWGKGQLDGSDVRIYEFADTDARDAFATSFESLGVTADDMVAHDLFLIAPNDTAQIDTIKAKLAE
;
A
#
# COMPACT_ATOMS: atom_id res chain seq x y z
N MET A 1 -1.44 -51.34 10.00
CA MET A 1 -2.01 -51.76 8.69
C MET A 1 -2.02 -50.54 7.79
N SER A 2 -1.69 -50.70 6.52
CA SER A 2 -1.47 -49.59 5.58
C SER A 2 -2.78 -49.09 4.97
N HIS A 3 -2.88 -47.79 4.71
CA HIS A 3 -3.55 -47.27 3.51
C HIS A 3 -2.90 -45.95 3.09
N LEU A 4 -2.09 -45.99 2.03
CA LEU A 4 -1.75 -44.79 1.26
C LEU A 4 -2.99 -44.37 0.48
N ASN A 5 -3.13 -43.07 0.21
CA ASN A 5 -4.01 -42.61 -0.87
C ASN A 5 -3.39 -41.41 -1.59
N THR A 6 -2.39 -41.69 -2.42
CA THR A 6 -1.75 -40.72 -3.30
C THR A 6 -2.73 -40.24 -4.36
N ARG A 7 -2.96 -38.92 -4.46
CA ARG A 7 -3.65 -38.30 -5.61
C ARG A 7 -2.86 -37.12 -6.16
N THR A 8 -1.87 -37.45 -6.99
CA THR A 8 -1.20 -36.50 -7.87
C THR A 8 -2.20 -35.98 -8.91
N LEU A 9 -2.34 -34.66 -9.03
CA LEU A 9 -2.97 -34.01 -10.18
C LEU A 9 -2.00 -32.97 -10.73
N ALA A 10 -1.29 -33.35 -11.80
CA ALA A 10 -0.58 -32.40 -12.64
C ALA A 10 -1.57 -31.82 -13.66
N SER A 11 -1.49 -30.51 -13.89
CA SER A 11 -2.22 -29.83 -14.98
C SER A 11 -1.23 -28.97 -15.76
N VAL A 12 -1.18 -29.19 -17.07
CA VAL A 12 -0.25 -28.53 -17.99
C VAL A 12 -1.04 -27.64 -18.93
N LEU A 13 -0.85 -26.33 -18.81
CA LEU A 13 -1.22 -25.32 -19.82
C LEU A 13 0.00 -24.40 -19.94
N ALA A 14 0.76 -24.34 -21.04
CA ALA A 14 0.46 -24.23 -22.48
C ALA A 14 0.75 -22.79 -22.98
N LEU A 15 1.32 -22.69 -24.17
CA LEU A 15 1.93 -21.48 -24.71
C LEU A 15 0.91 -20.41 -25.11
N SER A 16 1.33 -19.15 -25.03
CA SER A 16 1.20 -18.20 -26.15
C SER A 16 2.21 -17.07 -26.01
N ALA A 17 2.78 -16.65 -27.14
CA ALA A 17 3.70 -15.52 -27.24
C ALA A 17 3.14 -14.50 -28.23
N LEU A 18 3.34 -13.21 -27.96
CA LEU A 18 2.97 -12.11 -28.86
C LEU A 18 4.05 -11.04 -28.80
N LEU A 19 4.66 -10.76 -29.96
CA LEU A 19 5.63 -9.69 -30.11
C LEU A 19 4.88 -8.39 -30.45
N LEU A 20 5.24 -7.28 -29.82
CA LEU A 20 5.05 -5.96 -30.42
C LEU A 20 6.41 -5.29 -30.60
N ALA A 21 6.85 -5.22 -31.85
CA ALA A 21 7.94 -4.34 -32.27
C ALA A 21 7.37 -2.95 -32.59
N GLY A 22 8.04 -1.89 -32.14
CA GLY A 22 7.63 -0.50 -32.37
C GLY A 22 8.84 0.42 -32.46
N CYS A 23 9.46 0.48 -33.63
CA CYS A 23 10.66 1.29 -33.89
C CYS A 23 10.38 2.29 -35.00
N SER A 24 10.54 3.59 -34.73
CA SER A 24 10.59 4.66 -35.74
C SER A 24 11.31 5.92 -35.22
N SER A 25 12.32 6.35 -35.96
CA SER A 25 13.00 7.66 -35.95
C SER A 25 13.07 8.11 -37.44
N PRO A 26 13.41 9.37 -37.84
CA PRO A 26 14.22 10.37 -37.12
C PRO A 26 13.83 11.89 -37.33
N SER A 27 14.69 12.77 -36.79
CA SER A 27 15.15 14.15 -37.21
C SER A 27 14.67 14.81 -38.53
N PRO A 28 14.85 16.14 -38.78
CA PRO A 28 15.78 17.14 -38.14
C PRO A 28 15.07 18.49 -37.80
N ALA A 29 15.64 19.72 -37.67
CA ALA A 29 16.98 20.33 -37.85
C ALA A 29 17.16 21.67 -37.05
N ALA A 30 18.43 22.16 -36.96
CA ALA A 30 18.93 23.57 -36.87
C ALA A 30 18.20 24.66 -36.02
N THR A 31 18.88 25.55 -35.28
CA THR A 31 19.89 26.52 -35.77
C THR A 31 20.73 27.14 -34.62
N LYS A 32 21.94 27.66 -34.90
CA LYS A 32 22.86 28.34 -33.96
C LYS A 32 22.99 29.84 -34.32
N PRO A 33 22.98 30.77 -33.36
CA PRO A 33 24.21 31.30 -32.75
C PRO A 33 24.11 31.33 -31.19
N GLY A 34 25.15 31.60 -30.41
CA GLY A 34 26.50 32.07 -30.74
C GLY A 34 26.87 33.31 -29.92
N ALA A 35 27.32 33.12 -28.68
CA ALA A 35 27.91 34.13 -27.80
C ALA A 35 29.02 33.48 -26.97
N ALA A 36 30.04 34.25 -26.57
CA ALA A 36 31.20 33.75 -25.83
C ALA A 36 31.74 34.85 -24.89
N ASN A 37 32.40 34.42 -23.80
CA ASN A 37 33.10 35.22 -22.79
C ASN A 37 32.20 36.18 -21.96
N GLU A 38 32.53 36.53 -20.70
CA GLU A 38 33.61 36.14 -19.78
C GLU A 38 33.12 36.29 -18.32
N PRO A 39 33.70 35.61 -17.30
CA PRO A 39 33.30 35.74 -15.89
C PRO A 39 34.07 36.87 -15.16
N PRO A 40 33.53 37.39 -14.04
CA PRO A 40 34.39 37.47 -12.84
C PRO A 40 33.69 37.20 -11.48
N ALA A 41 34.40 36.42 -10.66
CA ALA A 41 34.60 36.53 -9.21
C ALA A 41 33.42 36.76 -8.21
N ALA A 42 33.22 35.73 -7.37
CA ALA A 42 33.18 35.77 -5.89
C ALA A 42 32.08 36.53 -5.13
N ASN A 43 31.37 35.79 -4.26
CA ASN A 43 31.58 35.93 -2.81
C ASN A 43 31.17 34.66 -2.02
N THR A 44 31.56 34.59 -0.76
CA THR A 44 31.51 33.41 0.15
C THR A 44 30.15 33.20 0.84
N PRO A 45 29.91 32.03 1.48
CA PRO A 45 28.60 31.67 2.02
C PRO A 45 28.30 32.29 3.39
N SER A 46 27.01 32.47 3.68
CA SER A 46 26.48 32.72 5.03
C SER A 46 25.49 31.63 5.42
N PRO A 47 25.80 30.77 6.41
CA PRO A 47 24.76 30.01 7.11
C PRO A 47 24.00 30.98 8.03
N GLN A 48 22.67 30.97 7.95
CA GLN A 48 21.79 31.54 8.97
C GLN A 48 20.82 30.47 9.47
N PRO A 49 20.32 30.60 10.71
CA PRO A 49 20.12 29.42 11.57
C PRO A 49 18.91 28.58 11.21
N GLU A 50 18.85 27.38 11.79
CA GLU A 50 17.65 26.57 11.83
C GLU A 50 16.47 27.38 12.37
N ASN A 51 15.56 27.78 11.48
CA ASN A 51 14.23 28.20 11.88
C ASN A 51 13.44 26.93 12.21
N GLU A 52 13.73 26.35 13.38
CA GLU A 52 12.95 25.27 13.99
C GLU A 52 11.52 25.74 14.19
N SER A 53 10.70 25.60 13.13
CA SER A 53 9.25 25.55 13.28
C SER A 53 8.99 24.50 14.35
N PRO A 54 8.24 24.80 15.42
CA PRO A 54 7.86 23.80 16.39
C PRO A 54 7.31 22.60 15.64
N ALA A 55 7.95 21.44 15.82
CA ALA A 55 7.49 20.21 15.20
C ALA A 55 6.02 20.06 15.60
N ALA A 56 5.12 20.12 14.62
CA ALA A 56 3.71 20.00 14.89
C ALA A 56 3.54 18.61 15.51
N GLN A 57 3.24 18.59 16.82
CA GLN A 57 2.70 17.39 17.44
C GLN A 57 1.31 17.23 16.83
N GLU A 58 1.26 16.54 15.69
CA GLU A 58 0.00 16.14 15.08
C GLU A 58 -0.84 15.50 16.20
N PRO A 59 -2.13 15.85 16.31
CA PRO A 59 -3.00 15.13 17.22
C PRO A 59 -2.89 13.65 16.87
N ALA A 60 -2.73 12.79 17.88
CA ALA A 60 -2.35 11.39 17.68
C ALA A 60 -3.41 10.64 16.84
N ALA A 61 -3.27 10.74 15.52
CA ALA A 61 -4.00 9.95 14.55
C ALA A 61 -3.74 8.49 14.88
N LYS A 62 -4.78 7.66 14.79
CA LYS A 62 -4.67 6.22 15.03
C LYS A 62 -3.89 5.61 13.87
N SER A 63 -2.56 5.71 13.88
CA SER A 63 -1.74 5.25 12.76
C SER A 63 -2.04 3.78 12.44
N LEU A 64 -1.90 3.41 11.16
CA LEU A 64 -2.00 2.01 10.74
C LEU A 64 -1.16 1.06 11.62
N THR A 65 0.02 1.50 12.05
CA THR A 65 0.89 0.80 13.01
C THR A 65 0.23 0.62 14.38
N THR A 66 -0.46 1.63 14.92
CA THR A 66 -1.20 1.53 16.19
C THR A 66 -2.36 0.53 16.10
N ILE A 67 -3.05 0.44 14.96
CA ILE A 67 -4.08 -0.57 14.71
C ILE A 67 -3.44 -1.96 14.57
N ALA A 68 -2.32 -2.08 13.85
CA ALA A 68 -1.56 -3.31 13.70
C ALA A 68 -1.09 -3.87 15.06
N GLU A 69 -0.45 -3.04 15.89
CA GLU A 69 0.02 -3.40 17.23
C GLU A 69 -1.13 -3.84 18.15
N ARG A 70 -2.25 -3.11 18.14
CA ARG A 70 -3.46 -3.44 18.91
C ARG A 70 -4.05 -4.80 18.53
N VAL A 71 -4.08 -5.11 17.23
CA VAL A 71 -4.57 -6.41 16.72
C VAL A 71 -3.54 -7.54 16.92
N GLY A 72 -2.27 -7.21 17.12
CA GLY A 72 -1.17 -8.19 17.22
C GLY A 72 -0.56 -8.58 15.86
N VAL A 73 -0.76 -7.76 14.82
CA VAL A 73 -0.21 -8.00 13.48
C VAL A 73 1.30 -7.80 13.49
N THR A 74 2.03 -8.91 13.28
CA THR A 74 3.49 -8.96 13.26
C THR A 74 4.05 -8.58 11.89
N GLY A 75 5.25 -7.99 11.88
CA GLY A 75 5.94 -7.62 10.63
C GLY A 75 5.18 -6.63 9.76
N PHE A 76 4.34 -5.78 10.36
CA PHE A 76 3.54 -4.79 9.65
C PHE A 76 4.42 -3.77 8.93
N ALA A 77 4.09 -3.48 7.67
CA ALA A 77 4.69 -2.43 6.87
C ALA A 77 3.59 -1.69 6.08
N GLU A 78 3.66 -0.36 6.10
CA GLU A 78 2.88 0.50 5.22
C GLU A 78 3.32 0.30 3.75
N SER A 79 2.38 0.40 2.82
CA SER A 79 2.62 0.23 1.39
C SER A 79 2.92 1.55 0.71
N SER A 80 3.88 1.55 -0.22
CA SER A 80 4.13 2.69 -1.12
C SER A 80 3.20 2.69 -2.35
N GLU A 81 2.33 1.69 -2.48
CA GLU A 81 1.31 1.60 -3.54
C GLU A 81 0.02 2.28 -3.10
N MET A 82 -0.68 3.02 -3.97
CA MET A 82 -2.00 3.57 -3.62
C MET A 82 -3.09 2.50 -3.79
N ALA A 83 -3.92 2.32 -2.76
CA ALA A 83 -5.19 1.59 -2.87
C ALA A 83 -6.33 2.59 -3.21
N PRO A 84 -7.27 2.26 -4.12
CA PRO A 84 -8.38 3.17 -4.44
C PRO A 84 -9.23 3.50 -3.21
N GLY A 85 -9.55 4.78 -3.00
CA GLY A 85 -10.40 5.25 -1.89
C GLY A 85 -9.74 5.32 -0.51
N ALA A 86 -8.74 4.47 -0.23
CA ALA A 86 -7.96 4.54 1.00
C ALA A 86 -6.95 5.71 0.97
N SER A 87 -6.77 6.36 2.11
CA SER A 87 -5.77 7.41 2.33
C SER A 87 -4.38 6.83 2.56
N ALA A 88 -4.29 5.69 3.25
CA ALA A 88 -3.09 4.89 3.44
C ALA A 88 -3.47 3.41 3.62
N TRP A 89 -2.53 2.49 3.39
CA TRP A 89 -2.71 1.08 3.75
C TRP A 89 -1.38 0.38 3.99
N GLY A 90 -1.43 -0.74 4.71
CA GLY A 90 -0.28 -1.62 4.90
C GLY A 90 -0.68 -3.07 5.09
N LYS A 91 0.33 -3.94 5.28
CA LYS A 91 0.14 -5.37 5.49
C LYS A 91 1.14 -5.93 6.51
N GLY A 92 0.74 -7.00 7.18
CA GLY A 92 1.59 -7.83 8.04
C GLY A 92 0.99 -9.22 8.21
N GLN A 93 1.38 -9.96 9.25
CA GLN A 93 0.87 -11.29 9.55
C GLN A 93 0.26 -11.40 10.94
N LEU A 94 -0.95 -11.96 11.03
CA LEU A 94 -1.57 -12.44 12.26
C LEU A 94 -1.56 -13.97 12.23
N ASP A 95 -0.99 -14.62 13.25
CA ASP A 95 -0.86 -16.08 13.36
C ASP A 95 -0.31 -16.82 12.12
N GLY A 96 0.47 -16.12 11.27
CA GLY A 96 1.03 -16.64 10.02
C GLY A 96 0.14 -16.52 8.78
N SER A 97 -1.00 -15.83 8.88
CA SER A 97 -1.85 -15.43 7.74
C SER A 97 -1.67 -13.94 7.44
N ASP A 98 -1.71 -13.57 6.15
CA ASP A 98 -1.64 -12.17 5.71
C ASP A 98 -2.83 -11.36 6.24
N VAL A 99 -2.58 -10.17 6.79
CA VAL A 99 -3.61 -9.19 7.16
C VAL A 99 -3.29 -7.85 6.50
N ARG A 100 -4.28 -7.24 5.87
CA ARG A 100 -4.20 -5.87 5.31
C ARG A 100 -4.99 -4.91 6.19
N ILE A 101 -4.47 -3.70 6.38
CA ILE A 101 -5.14 -2.64 7.14
C ILE A 101 -5.17 -1.40 6.25
N TYR A 102 -6.36 -0.83 6.08
CA TYR A 102 -6.63 0.35 5.26
C TYR A 102 -7.15 1.49 6.16
N GLU A 103 -6.76 2.72 5.86
CA GLU A 103 -7.22 3.96 6.50
C GLU A 103 -7.95 4.83 5.47
N PHE A 104 -9.03 5.49 5.87
CA PHE A 104 -9.89 6.30 5.01
C PHE A 104 -10.11 7.71 5.58
N ALA A 105 -10.42 8.67 4.72
CA ALA A 105 -10.72 10.04 5.15
C ALA A 105 -12.05 10.14 5.94
N ASP A 106 -13.01 9.25 5.65
CA ASP A 106 -14.35 9.21 6.24
C ASP A 106 -14.96 7.80 6.14
N THR A 107 -16.12 7.60 6.77
CA THR A 107 -16.82 6.30 6.80
C THR A 107 -17.43 5.92 5.46
N ASP A 108 -17.82 6.88 4.64
CA ASP A 108 -18.51 6.63 3.37
C ASP A 108 -17.51 6.10 2.33
N ALA A 109 -16.28 6.62 2.35
CA ALA A 109 -15.14 6.10 1.60
C ALA A 109 -14.75 4.66 2.04
N ARG A 110 -14.71 4.40 3.35
CA ARG A 110 -14.46 3.06 3.92
C ARG A 110 -15.50 2.04 3.45
N ASP A 111 -16.78 2.41 3.52
CA ASP A 111 -17.88 1.49 3.22
C ASP A 111 -18.07 1.31 1.70
N ALA A 112 -17.88 2.35 0.90
CA ALA A 112 -17.82 2.23 -0.55
C ALA A 112 -16.64 1.34 -1.02
N PHE A 113 -15.49 1.41 -0.33
CA PHE A 113 -14.37 0.50 -0.59
C PHE A 113 -14.73 -0.94 -0.26
N ALA A 114 -15.32 -1.21 0.92
CA ALA A 114 -15.78 -2.55 1.30
C ALA A 114 -16.78 -3.14 0.28
N THR A 115 -17.81 -2.38 -0.09
CA THR A 115 -18.81 -2.79 -1.09
C THR A 115 -18.22 -3.08 -2.48
N SER A 116 -17.07 -2.49 -2.84
CA SER A 116 -16.43 -2.77 -4.14
C SER A 116 -16.04 -4.25 -4.31
N PHE A 117 -15.75 -4.97 -3.22
CA PHE A 117 -15.39 -6.39 -3.23
C PHE A 117 -16.58 -7.36 -3.24
N GLU A 118 -17.82 -6.89 -3.04
CA GLU A 118 -19.04 -7.73 -3.13
C GLU A 118 -19.14 -8.40 -4.51
N SER A 119 -18.73 -7.68 -5.56
CA SER A 119 -18.64 -8.19 -6.94
C SER A 119 -17.67 -9.36 -7.13
N LEU A 120 -16.75 -9.56 -6.18
CA LEU A 120 -15.77 -10.64 -6.13
C LEU A 120 -16.15 -11.74 -5.12
N GLY A 121 -17.30 -11.59 -4.45
CA GLY A 121 -17.80 -12.54 -3.45
C GLY A 121 -17.23 -12.35 -2.04
N VAL A 122 -16.55 -11.23 -1.77
CA VAL A 122 -16.10 -10.86 -0.41
C VAL A 122 -17.12 -9.91 0.20
N THR A 123 -17.49 -10.13 1.45
CA THR A 123 -18.57 -9.42 2.15
C THR A 123 -18.05 -8.59 3.33
N ALA A 124 -18.93 -7.79 3.93
CA ALA A 124 -18.62 -7.04 5.16
C ALA A 124 -18.29 -7.95 6.36
N ASP A 125 -18.74 -9.21 6.38
CA ASP A 125 -18.41 -10.18 7.42
C ASP A 125 -17.00 -10.77 7.28
N ASP A 126 -16.41 -10.72 6.07
CA ASP A 126 -15.03 -11.14 5.78
C ASP A 126 -13.99 -10.07 6.13
N MET A 127 -14.41 -8.94 6.74
CA MET A 127 -13.56 -7.82 7.16
C MET A 127 -13.97 -7.30 8.55
N VAL A 128 -13.18 -6.41 9.13
CA VAL A 128 -13.50 -5.71 10.38
C VAL A 128 -13.35 -4.20 10.20
N ALA A 129 -14.46 -3.47 10.27
CA ALA A 129 -14.46 -2.02 10.32
C ALA A 129 -14.30 -1.51 11.76
N HIS A 130 -13.45 -0.50 11.97
CA HIS A 130 -13.26 0.17 13.26
C HIS A 130 -12.90 1.64 13.01
N ASP A 131 -13.75 2.57 13.43
CA ASP A 131 -13.66 4.00 13.08
C ASP A 131 -13.39 4.20 11.57
N LEU A 132 -12.28 4.83 11.20
CA LEU A 132 -11.87 5.09 9.81
C LEU A 132 -10.97 3.98 9.22
N PHE A 133 -10.93 2.80 9.86
CA PHE A 133 -10.10 1.67 9.45
C PHE A 133 -10.92 0.49 8.97
N LEU A 134 -10.36 -0.24 8.01
CA LEU A 134 -10.85 -1.54 7.56
C LEU A 134 -9.71 -2.56 7.62
N ILE A 135 -9.89 -3.60 8.42
CA ILE A 135 -8.94 -4.71 8.59
C ILE A 135 -9.47 -5.89 7.76
N ALA A 136 -8.70 -6.32 6.77
CA ALA A 136 -9.03 -7.43 5.88
C ALA A 136 -8.01 -8.57 6.07
N PRO A 137 -8.30 -9.57 6.93
CA PRO A 137 -7.48 -10.77 7.05
C PRO A 137 -7.66 -11.68 5.83
N ASN A 138 -6.62 -12.45 5.49
CA ASN A 138 -6.68 -13.49 4.47
C ASN A 138 -7.25 -14.81 5.02
N ASP A 139 -7.35 -14.97 6.34
CA ASP A 139 -8.06 -16.05 7.01
C ASP A 139 -9.25 -15.47 7.80
N THR A 140 -10.47 -15.79 7.35
CA THR A 140 -11.70 -15.27 7.96
C THR A 140 -12.00 -15.87 9.34
N ALA A 141 -11.30 -16.95 9.74
CA ALA A 141 -11.35 -17.45 11.12
C ALA A 141 -10.76 -16.45 12.14
N GLN A 142 -9.97 -15.47 11.69
CA GLN A 142 -9.37 -14.44 12.54
C GLN A 142 -10.31 -13.27 12.87
N ILE A 143 -11.46 -13.17 12.19
CA ILE A 143 -12.38 -12.02 12.26
C ILE A 143 -12.84 -11.72 13.70
N ASP A 144 -13.24 -12.73 14.47
CA ASP A 144 -13.70 -12.53 15.85
C ASP A 144 -12.56 -12.17 16.81
N THR A 145 -11.35 -12.69 16.58
CA THR A 145 -10.13 -12.28 17.31
C THR A 145 -9.81 -10.81 17.07
N ILE A 146 -9.88 -10.36 15.81
CA ILE A 146 -9.65 -8.96 15.42
C ILE A 146 -10.73 -8.05 16.03
N LYS A 147 -12.01 -8.44 15.93
CA LYS A 147 -13.14 -7.73 16.57
C LYS A 147 -12.95 -7.59 18.08
N ALA A 148 -12.52 -8.66 18.77
CA ALA A 148 -12.22 -8.62 20.20
C ALA A 148 -11.05 -7.66 20.53
N LYS A 149 -9.95 -7.71 19.78
CA LYS A 149 -8.78 -6.84 19.98
C LYS A 149 -9.03 -5.36 19.71
N LEU A 150 -9.97 -5.04 18.84
CA LEU A 150 -10.36 -3.65 18.58
C LEU A 150 -11.32 -3.08 19.64
N ALA A 151 -11.87 -3.92 20.52
CA ALA A 151 -12.76 -3.54 21.62
C ALA A 151 -12.07 -3.37 23.00
N GLU A 152 -10.76 -3.61 23.09
CA GLU A 152 -9.93 -3.43 24.31
C GLU A 152 -9.51 -1.97 24.59
#